data_AF-A0A957JJC4-F1
#
_entry.id   AF-A0A957JJC4-F1
#
_cell.length_a   1.000
_cell.length_b   1.000
_cell.length_c   1.000
_cell.angle_alpha   90.00
_cell.angle_beta   90.00
_cell.angle_gamma   90.00
#
_symmetry.space_group_name_H-M   'P 1'
#
loop_
_entity.id
_entity.type
_entity.pdbx_description
1 polymer ?
#
loop_
_entity_poly.entity_id
_entity_poly.type
_entity_poly.pdbx_seq_one_letter_code
_entity_poly.pdbx_strand_id
1 'polypeptide(L)' 'MNKLFSFAAGTICGALVGAAVVLLTTPASGDDLRANVNARIQLALSEARQAMEETRQAKEAEFEQMKQGR' A
#
# COMPACT_ATOMS: atom_id res chain seq x y z
N MET A 1 -31.69 -15.01 38.95
CA MET A 1 -30.76 -13.88 38.84
C MET A 1 -29.37 -14.30 38.33
N ASN A 2 -28.84 -15.47 38.69
CA ASN A 2 -27.48 -15.91 38.29
C ASN A 2 -27.28 -16.10 36.76
N LYS A 3 -28.33 -16.45 36.01
CA LYS A 3 -28.25 -16.63 34.55
C LYS A 3 -28.03 -15.32 33.79
N LEU A 4 -28.68 -14.24 34.23
CA LEU A 4 -28.49 -12.89 33.67
C LEU A 4 -27.08 -12.37 33.95
N PHE A 5 -26.55 -12.65 35.14
CA PHE A 5 -25.18 -12.28 35.50
C PHE A 5 -24.14 -13.05 34.67
N SER A 6 -24.33 -14.37 34.51
CA SER A 6 -23.48 -15.20 33.65
C SER A 6 -23.51 -14.75 32.18
N PHE A 7 -24.69 -14.37 31.69
CA PHE A 7 -24.84 -13.83 30.33
C PHE A 7 -24.07 -12.50 30.17
N ALA A 8 -24.26 -11.56 31.10
CA ALA A 8 -23.58 -10.26 31.07
C ALA A 8 -22.04 -10.42 31.12
N ALA A 9 -21.52 -11.32 31.96
CA ALA A 9 -20.10 -11.62 32.02
C ALA A 9 -19.58 -12.20 30.69
N GLY A 10 -20.34 -13.10 30.07
CA GLY A 10 -20.02 -13.63 28.74
C GLY A 10 -20.00 -12.56 27.65
N THR A 11 -20.99 -11.65 27.64
CA THR A 11 -21.05 -10.53 26.69
C THR A 11 -19.86 -9.58 26.84
N ILE A 12 -19.46 -9.26 28.08
CA ILE A 12 -18.31 -8.39 28.34
C ILE A 12 -17.02 -9.05 27.84
N CYS A 13 -16.80 -10.32 28.17
CA CYS A 13 -15.64 -11.06 27.65
C CYS A 13 -15.64 -11.13 26.12
N GLY A 14 -16.78 -11.43 25.50
CA GLY A 14 -16.91 -11.47 24.05
C GLY A 14 -16.63 -10.12 23.39
N ALA A 15 -17.13 -9.03 23.96
CA ALA A 15 -16.88 -7.68 23.47
C ALA A 15 -15.40 -7.30 23.56
N LEU A 16 -14.73 -7.64 24.67
CA LEU A 16 -13.30 -7.38 24.84
C LEU A 16 -12.45 -8.15 23.83
N VAL A 17 -12.73 -9.45 23.66
CA VAL A 17 -12.00 -10.29 22.69
C VAL A 17 -12.27 -9.80 21.26
N GLY A 18 -13.53 -9.48 20.93
CA GLY A 18 -13.91 -8.95 19.62
C GLY A 18 -13.23 -7.62 19.31
N ALA A 19 -13.19 -6.70 20.28
CA ALA A 19 -12.49 -5.42 20.13
C ALA A 19 -10.98 -5.61 19.95
N ALA A 20 -10.36 -6.52 20.70
CA ALA A 20 -8.94 -6.84 20.54
C ALA A 20 -8.63 -7.42 19.15
N VAL A 21 -9.47 -8.34 18.65
CA VAL A 21 -9.33 -8.88 17.29
C VAL A 21 -9.45 -7.76 16.27
N VAL A 22 -10.50 -6.93 16.35
CA VAL A 22 -10.68 -5.79 15.44
C VAL A 22 -9.46 -4.89 15.47
N LEU A 23 -8.94 -4.50 16.63
CA LEU A 23 -7.76 -3.61 16.71
C LEU A 23 -6.50 -4.25 16.12
N LEU A 24 -6.31 -5.56 16.29
CA LEU A 24 -5.15 -6.29 15.76
C LEU A 24 -5.25 -6.59 14.27
N THR A 25 -6.46 -6.78 13.75
CA THR A 25 -6.71 -7.10 12.35
C THR A 25 -7.12 -5.91 11.51
N THR A 26 -7.46 -4.77 12.13
CA THR A 26 -7.78 -3.54 11.40
C THR A 26 -6.48 -3.10 10.72
N PRO A 27 -6.44 -3.07 9.38
CA PRO A 27 -5.30 -2.51 8.69
C PRO A 27 -5.09 -1.08 9.19
N ALA A 28 -3.85 -0.60 9.17
CA ALA A 28 -3.45 0.73 9.63
C ALA A 28 -4.50 1.81 9.31
N SER A 29 -4.59 2.84 10.15
CA SER A 29 -5.57 3.94 9.99
C SER A 29 -5.72 4.30 8.52
N GLY A 30 -6.96 4.49 8.04
CA GLY A 30 -7.21 4.64 6.61
C GLY A 30 -6.33 5.69 5.94
N ASP A 31 -5.92 6.72 6.71
CA ASP A 31 -5.02 7.77 6.28
C ASP A 31 -3.56 7.30 6.15
N ASP A 32 -3.03 6.53 7.11
CA ASP A 32 -1.67 5.97 7.03
C ASP A 32 -1.54 4.95 5.89
N LEU A 33 -2.57 4.13 5.68
CA LEU A 33 -2.58 3.18 4.56
C LEU A 33 -2.58 3.92 3.22
N ARG A 34 -3.43 4.95 3.08
CA ARG A 34 -3.47 5.80 1.88
C ARG A 34 -2.16 6.52 1.65
N ALA A 35 -1.56 7.07 2.71
CA ALA A 35 -0.27 7.75 2.62
C ALA A 35 0.84 6.81 2.13
N ASN A 36 0.92 5.60 2.71
CA ASN A 36 1.91 4.60 2.30
C ASN A 36 1.70 4.10 0.85
N VAL A 37 0.44 3.88 0.44
CA VAL A 37 0.12 3.49 -0.94
C VAL A 37 0.49 4.59 -1.92
N ASN A 38 0.12 5.84 -1.64
CA ASN A 38 0.47 6.98 -2.49
C ASN A 38 1.99 7.16 -2.59
N ALA A 39 2.72 7.02 -1.48
CA ALA A 39 4.19 7.10 -1.48
C ALA A 39 4.82 6.03 -2.38
N ARG A 40 4.33 4.78 -2.30
CA ARG A 40 4.82 3.68 -3.15
C ARG A 40 4.51 3.89 -4.64
N ILE A 41 3.31 4.38 -4.96
CA ILE A 41 2.93 4.67 -6.35
C ILE A 41 3.78 5.80 -6.92
N GLN A 42 3.99 6.87 -6.15
CA GLN A 42 4.83 8.01 -6.56
C GLN A 42 6.27 7.55 -6.83
N LEU A 43 6.83 6.71 -5.97
CA LEU A 43 8.16 6.14 -6.17
C LEU A 43 8.24 5.33 -7.46
N ALA A 44 7.32 4.39 -7.66
CA ALA A 44 7.28 3.56 -8.87
C ALA A 44 7.12 4.40 -10.16
N LEU A 45 6.29 5.44 -10.14
CA LEU A 45 6.13 6.35 -11.27
C LEU A 45 7.39 7.18 -11.54
N SER A 46 8.09 7.61 -10.49
CA SER A 46 9.34 8.36 -10.63
C SER A 46 10.44 7.52 -11.27
N GLU A 47 10.57 6.27 -10.86
CA GLU A 47 11.53 5.30 -11.40
C GLU A 47 11.20 4.95 -12.85
N ALA A 48 9.92 4.71 -13.16
CA ALA A 48 9.46 4.46 -14.52
C ALA A 48 9.76 5.63 -15.48
N ARG A 49 9.59 6.88 -15.02
CA ARG A 49 9.92 8.07 -15.83
C ARG A 49 11.41 8.18 -16.11
N GLN A 50 12.26 7.90 -15.12
CA GLN A 50 13.71 7.90 -15.30
C GLN A 50 14.12 6.84 -16.33
N ALA A 51 13.62 5.61 -16.19
CA ALA A 51 13.91 4.53 -17.14
C ALA A 51 13.43 4.85 -18.57
N MET A 52 12.27 5.50 -18.72
CA MET A 52 11.79 5.94 -20.04
C MET A 52 12.69 7.00 -20.66
N GLU A 53 13.18 7.95 -19.87
CA GLU A 53 14.05 9.02 -20.35
C GLU A 53 15.43 8.48 -20.77
N GLU A 54 16.00 7.57 -19.98
CA GLU A 54 17.24 6.87 -20.35
C GLU A 54 17.08 6.07 -21.65
N THR A 55 15.96 5.35 -21.79
CA THR A 55 15.66 4.59 -23.00
C THR A 55 15.50 5.50 -24.22
N ARG A 56 14.88 6.67 -24.05
CA ARG A 56 14.72 7.66 -25.11
C ARG A 56 16.06 8.16 -25.61
N GLN A 57 16.95 8.53 -24.70
CA GLN A 57 18.30 8.99 -25.04
C GLN A 57 19.12 7.90 -25.75
N ALA A 58 19.04 6.65 -25.27
CA ALA A 58 19.71 5.53 -25.91
C ALA A 58 19.22 5.31 -27.35
N LYS A 59 17.90 5.35 -27.58
CA LYS A 59 17.30 5.18 -28.92
C LYS A 59 17.60 6.34 -29.86
N GLU A 60 17.65 7.58 -29.35
CA GLU A 60 18.06 8.75 -30.14
C GLU A 60 19.52 8.61 -30.60
N ALA A 61 20.40 8.12 -29.72
CA ALA A 61 21.80 7.87 -30.07
C ALA A 61 21.97 6.75 -31.10
N GLU A 62 21.20 5.66 -31.00
CA GLU A 62 21.19 4.58 -32.01
C GLU A 62 20.69 5.09 -33.37
N PHE A 63 19.62 5.89 -33.38
CA PHE A 63 19.06 6.45 -34.60
C PHE A 63 20.05 7.37 -35.32
N GLU A 64 20.75 8.24 -34.59
CA GLU A 64 21.79 9.11 -35.17
C GLU A 64 22.96 8.31 -35.75
N GLN A 65 23.39 7.23 -35.09
CA GLN A 65 24.41 6.34 -35.62
C GLN A 65 23.96 5.66 -36.93
N MET A 66 22.72 5.18 -36.99
CA MET A 66 22.17 4.59 -38.22
C MET A 66 22.04 5.61 -39.36
N LYS A 67 21.74 6.88 -39.04
CA LYS A 67 21.65 7.97 -40.01
C LYS A 67 23.03 8.35 -40.58
N GLN A 68 24.09 8.32 -39.77
CA GLN A 68 25.46 8.65 -40.20
C GLN A 68 26.16 7.52 -40.97
N GLY A 69 25.70 6.27 -40.82
CA GLY A 69 26.23 5.10 -41.53
C GLY A 69 25.62 4.82 -42.91
N ARG A 70 24.81 5.74 -43.45
CA ARG A 70 24.24 5.68 -44.81
C ARG A 70 24.77 6.79 -45.70
#